data_AF-A0A3N4JIW1-F1
#
_entry.id   AF-A0A3N4JIW1-F1
#
_cell.length_a   1.000
_cell.length_b   1.000
_cell.length_c   1.000
_cell.angle_alpha   90.00
_cell.angle_beta   90.00
_cell.angle_gamma   90.00
#
_symmetry.space_group_name_H-M   'P 1'
#
loop_
_entity.id
_entity.type
_entity.pdbx_description
1 polymer ?
#
loop_
_entity_poly.entity_id
_entity_poly.type
_entity_poly.pdbx_seq_one_letter_code
_entity_poly.pdbx_strand_id
1 'polypeptide(L)'
;MSKFYFDSSPTSSPSPPPSHRHNASGPDDEDEDDDNNPSTLPFPTPLSRSAFSNLEAPFSPAEFLASLRNRHQTLEDLRAELRARSKDLEKELVELVNRDYADFVGLGGSLQGGDGRVVDLRMGLLGFRREVAGVVGVVDGVRREVEGLRGRRGVVGEGKTLAKNLLTLSYRLDELSTLLLIHPSPTSPSASTSTSAAPTTAIPIPDFDPGESSTPGIPRLSRILLGYLFVTRTLLPKLPPQHPFVKTQIPRIEAVRKTLLLDLDSALKEARAGKDSEKALVLLGFYADLGAEGEGVRVLKEGGKVGK
;
A
#
# COMPACT_ATOMS: atom_id res chain seq x y z
N MET A 1 -14.59 15.63 -28.76
CA MET A 1 -14.95 14.33 -28.15
C MET A 1 -16.40 14.42 -27.70
N SER A 2 -17.24 13.62 -28.34
CA SER A 2 -18.70 13.68 -28.26
C SER A 2 -19.22 13.17 -26.91
N LYS A 3 -20.33 13.75 -26.48
CA LYS A 3 -21.02 13.58 -25.20
C LYS A 3 -21.64 12.18 -25.06
N PHE A 4 -21.52 11.57 -23.88
CA PHE A 4 -22.37 10.45 -23.46
C PHE A 4 -23.20 10.88 -22.25
N TYR A 5 -24.49 11.12 -22.47
CA TYR A 5 -25.51 11.17 -21.43
C TYR A 5 -26.17 9.80 -21.36
N PHE A 6 -26.27 9.23 -20.16
CA PHE A 6 -27.12 8.08 -19.89
C PHE A 6 -28.55 8.58 -19.72
N ASP A 7 -29.42 8.23 -20.67
CA ASP A 7 -30.87 8.39 -20.54
C ASP A 7 -31.40 7.25 -19.66
N SER A 8 -32.11 7.61 -18.59
CA SER A 8 -32.76 6.68 -17.66
C SER A 8 -34.26 6.85 -17.80
N SER A 9 -34.89 6.01 -18.62
CA SER A 9 -36.35 5.89 -18.69
C SER A 9 -36.76 4.54 -18.09
N PRO A 10 -37.69 4.50 -17.11
CA PRO A 10 -38.26 3.24 -16.62
C PRO A 10 -39.35 2.77 -17.59
N THR A 11 -39.17 1.56 -18.14
CA THR A 11 -40.13 0.92 -19.04
C THR A 11 -41.32 0.36 -18.26
N SER A 12 -42.51 0.77 -18.69
CA SER A 12 -43.83 0.36 -18.24
C SER A 12 -44.07 -1.15 -18.33
N SER A 13 -44.57 -1.75 -17.25
CA SER A 13 -45.13 -3.12 -17.21
C SER A 13 -46.55 -3.16 -17.78
N PRO A 14 -46.95 -4.20 -18.54
CA PRO A 14 -48.33 -4.37 -18.99
C PRO A 14 -49.21 -5.00 -17.90
N SER A 15 -50.34 -4.35 -17.60
CA SER A 15 -51.41 -4.82 -16.71
C SER A 15 -52.27 -5.94 -17.33
N PRO A 16 -52.86 -6.86 -16.54
CA PRO A 16 -53.83 -7.85 -17.02
C PRO A 16 -55.26 -7.28 -17.16
N PRO A 17 -56.15 -7.92 -17.98
CA PRO A 17 -57.48 -7.40 -18.28
C PRO A 17 -58.52 -7.65 -17.17
N PRO A 18 -59.65 -6.91 -17.16
CA PRO A 18 -60.63 -6.92 -16.08
C PRO A 18 -61.62 -8.09 -16.20
N SER A 19 -61.89 -8.76 -15.08
CA SER A 19 -62.96 -9.75 -14.93
C SER A 19 -64.30 -9.04 -14.65
N HIS A 20 -65.23 -9.14 -15.60
CA HIS A 20 -66.62 -8.74 -15.45
C HIS A 20 -67.35 -9.68 -14.47
N ARG A 21 -67.79 -9.13 -13.33
CA ARG A 21 -68.78 -9.75 -12.44
C ARG A 21 -70.18 -9.31 -12.89
N HIS A 22 -70.99 -10.25 -13.38
CA HIS A 22 -72.43 -10.07 -13.51
C HIS A 22 -73.13 -10.63 -12.28
N ASN A 23 -73.92 -9.77 -11.64
CA ASN A 23 -74.86 -10.05 -10.59
C ASN A 23 -76.19 -10.49 -11.23
N ALA A 24 -76.74 -11.64 -10.84
CA ALA A 24 -78.13 -12.00 -11.10
C ALA A 24 -78.64 -12.86 -9.93
N SER A 25 -79.70 -12.38 -9.32
CA SER A 25 -80.46 -13.00 -8.22
C SER A 25 -81.27 -14.23 -8.69
N GLY A 26 -81.68 -15.06 -7.73
CA GLY A 26 -82.30 -16.40 -7.85
C GLY A 26 -83.58 -16.55 -8.71
N PRO A 27 -84.16 -17.77 -8.75
CA PRO A 27 -84.82 -18.32 -7.57
C PRO A 27 -84.48 -19.79 -7.24
N ASP A 28 -85.02 -20.20 -6.10
CA ASP A 28 -85.07 -21.55 -5.53
C ASP A 28 -85.43 -22.63 -6.56
N ASP A 29 -84.66 -23.72 -6.57
CA ASP A 29 -85.12 -25.05 -6.95
C ASP A 29 -84.50 -26.04 -5.94
N GLU A 30 -85.37 -26.55 -5.06
CA GLU A 30 -85.13 -27.72 -4.24
C GLU A 30 -85.09 -28.92 -5.18
N ASP A 31 -83.90 -29.45 -5.48
CA ASP A 31 -83.79 -30.76 -6.12
C ASP A 31 -82.85 -31.64 -5.28
N GLU A 32 -83.49 -32.63 -4.69
CA GLU A 32 -82.95 -33.75 -3.93
C GLU A 32 -81.75 -34.38 -4.65
N ASP A 33 -80.80 -34.87 -3.85
CA ASP A 33 -79.70 -35.74 -4.29
C ASP A 33 -80.25 -36.99 -5.04
N ASP A 34 -80.54 -36.86 -6.34
CA ASP A 34 -80.82 -38.00 -7.20
C ASP A 34 -79.49 -38.54 -7.75
N ASP A 35 -78.93 -39.47 -6.99
CA ASP A 35 -77.77 -40.29 -7.34
C ASP A 35 -77.92 -41.08 -8.67
N ASN A 36 -79.02 -40.90 -9.43
CA ASN A 36 -79.31 -41.58 -10.70
C ASN A 36 -79.19 -40.72 -11.96
N ASN A 37 -78.71 -39.48 -11.92
CA ASN A 37 -78.48 -38.71 -13.14
C ASN A 37 -77.30 -39.29 -13.97
N PRO A 38 -77.51 -39.89 -15.17
CA PRO A 38 -76.45 -40.52 -15.95
C PRO A 38 -75.44 -39.52 -16.54
N SER A 39 -75.72 -38.22 -16.42
CA SER A 39 -74.81 -37.13 -16.80
C SER A 39 -73.69 -36.89 -15.76
N THR A 40 -73.82 -37.48 -14.56
CA THR A 40 -72.84 -37.46 -13.47
C THR A 40 -71.86 -38.65 -13.55
N LEU A 41 -71.85 -39.39 -14.66
CA LEU A 41 -70.87 -40.45 -14.89
C LEU A 41 -69.54 -39.84 -15.36
N PRO A 42 -68.39 -40.23 -14.76
CA PRO A 42 -67.09 -39.69 -15.14
C PRO A 42 -66.73 -40.11 -16.57
N PHE A 43 -66.56 -39.13 -17.47
CA PHE A 43 -66.00 -39.37 -18.80
C PHE A 43 -64.57 -39.93 -18.69
N PRO A 44 -64.17 -40.85 -19.59
CA PRO A 44 -62.81 -41.35 -19.62
C PRO A 44 -61.81 -40.21 -19.90
N THR A 45 -60.84 -40.02 -19.00
CA THR A 45 -59.74 -39.05 -19.16
C THR A 45 -58.84 -39.44 -20.34
N PRO A 46 -58.45 -38.55 -21.27
CA PRO A 46 -57.67 -38.95 -22.44
C PRO A 46 -56.35 -39.66 -22.06
N LEU A 47 -55.90 -40.60 -22.90
CA LEU A 47 -54.66 -41.37 -22.73
C LEU A 47 -53.47 -40.41 -22.58
N SER A 48 -52.75 -40.50 -21.46
CA SER A 48 -51.59 -39.65 -21.20
C SER A 48 -50.36 -40.11 -21.99
N ARG A 49 -49.44 -39.18 -22.29
CA ARG A 49 -48.17 -39.49 -22.96
C ARG A 49 -47.25 -40.38 -22.14
N SER A 50 -47.25 -40.14 -20.84
CA SER A 50 -46.39 -40.82 -19.86
C SER A 50 -46.66 -42.32 -19.80
N ALA A 51 -47.87 -42.76 -20.13
CA ALA A 51 -48.22 -44.18 -20.14
C ALA A 51 -47.50 -44.97 -21.25
N PHE A 52 -46.96 -44.28 -22.25
CA PHE A 52 -46.18 -44.86 -23.36
C PHE A 52 -44.68 -44.51 -23.30
N SER A 53 -44.24 -43.71 -22.33
CA SER A 53 -42.86 -43.20 -22.26
C SER A 53 -41.95 -44.00 -21.34
N ASN A 54 -42.38 -45.17 -20.87
CA ASN A 54 -41.51 -46.04 -20.08
C ASN A 54 -40.49 -46.70 -21.03
N LEU A 55 -39.29 -46.13 -21.11
CA LEU A 55 -38.19 -46.62 -21.93
C LEU A 55 -37.38 -47.73 -21.25
N GLU A 56 -37.64 -48.03 -19.97
CA GLU A 56 -36.83 -48.93 -19.15
C GLU A 56 -37.27 -50.41 -19.27
N ALA A 57 -38.51 -50.68 -19.66
CA ALA A 57 -39.06 -52.02 -19.84
C ALA A 57 -39.70 -52.20 -21.23
N PRO A 58 -39.71 -53.43 -21.80
CA PRO A 58 -40.41 -53.68 -23.06
C PRO A 58 -41.90 -53.40 -22.89
N PHE A 59 -42.45 -52.51 -23.72
CA PHE A 59 -43.87 -52.18 -23.69
C PHE A 59 -44.71 -53.41 -24.01
N SER A 60 -45.52 -53.87 -23.04
CA SER A 60 -46.46 -54.97 -23.20
C SER A 60 -47.88 -54.44 -23.43
N PRO A 61 -48.46 -54.60 -24.64
CA PRO A 61 -49.83 -54.14 -24.92
C PRO A 61 -50.88 -54.81 -24.02
N ALA A 62 -50.65 -56.08 -23.65
CA ALA A 62 -51.59 -56.85 -22.83
C ALA A 62 -51.67 -56.32 -21.39
N GLU A 63 -50.52 -55.99 -20.79
CA GLU A 63 -50.44 -55.41 -19.44
C GLU A 63 -50.97 -53.97 -19.43
N PHE A 64 -50.66 -53.20 -20.48
CA PHE A 64 -51.18 -51.85 -20.66
C PHE A 64 -52.71 -51.82 -20.76
N LEU A 65 -53.30 -52.67 -21.62
CA LEU A 65 -54.76 -52.79 -21.73
C LEU A 65 -55.41 -53.32 -20.45
N ALA A 66 -54.73 -54.19 -19.71
CA ALA A 66 -55.21 -54.65 -18.40
C ALA A 66 -55.22 -53.52 -17.35
N SER A 67 -54.26 -52.60 -17.39
CA SER A 67 -54.21 -51.43 -16.49
C SER A 67 -55.33 -50.40 -16.79
N LEU A 68 -55.88 -50.41 -18.00
CA LEU A 68 -56.96 -49.52 -18.46
C LEU A 68 -58.37 -50.02 -18.12
N ARG A 69 -58.50 -51.18 -17.46
CA ARG A 69 -59.79 -51.86 -17.21
C ARG A 69 -60.77 -51.05 -16.32
N ASN A 70 -60.27 -50.08 -15.57
CA ASN A 70 -61.08 -49.21 -14.70
C ASN A 70 -61.70 -48.00 -15.41
N ARG A 71 -61.49 -47.90 -16.73
CA ARG A 71 -61.94 -46.81 -17.57
C ARG A 71 -63.12 -47.32 -18.37
N HIS A 72 -64.34 -47.04 -17.91
CA HIS A 72 -65.61 -47.56 -18.43
C HIS A 72 -65.92 -47.07 -19.86
N GLN A 73 -65.06 -47.41 -20.83
CA GLN A 73 -65.09 -46.97 -22.23
C GLN A 73 -65.38 -48.17 -23.14
N THR A 74 -66.00 -47.93 -24.31
CA THR A 74 -66.18 -48.98 -25.33
C THR A 74 -64.86 -49.27 -26.03
N LEU A 75 -64.69 -50.51 -26.52
CA LEU A 75 -63.49 -50.92 -27.27
C LEU A 75 -63.31 -50.12 -28.57
N GLU A 76 -64.42 -49.69 -29.18
CA GLU A 76 -64.38 -48.89 -30.41
C GLU A 76 -63.83 -47.49 -30.16
N ASP A 77 -64.20 -46.89 -29.03
CA ASP A 77 -63.77 -45.57 -28.63
C ASP A 77 -62.29 -45.58 -28.18
N LEU A 78 -61.87 -46.61 -27.41
CA LEU A 78 -60.45 -46.83 -27.10
C LEU A 78 -59.60 -47.02 -28.37
N ARG A 79 -60.13 -47.75 -29.35
CA ARG A 79 -59.47 -47.97 -30.64
C ARG A 79 -59.38 -46.68 -31.47
N ALA A 80 -60.40 -45.82 -31.42
CA ALA A 80 -60.38 -44.52 -32.07
C ALA A 80 -59.35 -43.59 -31.40
N GLU A 81 -59.31 -43.58 -30.08
CA GLU A 81 -58.39 -42.78 -29.27
C GLU A 81 -56.92 -43.18 -29.48
N LEU A 82 -56.62 -44.48 -29.50
CA LEU A 82 -55.27 -44.99 -29.83
C LEU A 82 -54.84 -44.60 -31.25
N ARG A 83 -55.76 -44.61 -32.22
CA ARG A 83 -55.47 -44.17 -33.60
C ARG A 83 -55.24 -42.67 -33.70
N ALA A 84 -56.05 -41.87 -33.02
CA ALA A 84 -55.85 -40.43 -32.94
C ALA A 84 -54.47 -40.13 -32.36
N ARG A 85 -54.11 -40.83 -31.27
CA ARG A 85 -52.81 -40.67 -30.64
C ARG A 85 -51.63 -41.07 -31.51
N SER A 86 -51.76 -42.15 -32.28
CA SER A 86 -50.73 -42.55 -33.26
C SER A 86 -50.47 -41.44 -34.28
N LYS A 87 -51.53 -40.82 -34.81
CA LYS A 87 -51.41 -39.71 -35.76
C LYS A 87 -50.78 -38.47 -35.12
N ASP A 88 -51.13 -38.16 -33.89
CA ASP A 88 -50.52 -37.04 -33.15
C ASP A 88 -49.02 -37.28 -32.92
N LEU A 89 -48.62 -38.52 -32.59
CA LEU A 89 -47.21 -38.88 -32.45
C LEU A 89 -46.45 -38.81 -33.77
N GLU A 90 -47.06 -39.24 -34.88
CA GLU A 90 -46.47 -39.09 -36.22
C GLU A 90 -46.25 -37.62 -36.58
N LYS A 91 -47.22 -36.77 -36.28
CA LYS A 91 -47.11 -35.32 -36.50
C LYS A 91 -46.02 -34.71 -35.61
N GLU A 92 -46.00 -35.05 -34.32
CA GLU A 92 -44.98 -34.56 -33.38
C GLU A 92 -43.57 -35.02 -33.79
N LEU A 93 -43.41 -36.25 -34.27
CA LEU A 93 -42.13 -36.74 -34.76
C LEU A 93 -41.64 -35.92 -35.94
N VAL A 94 -42.53 -35.62 -36.91
CA VAL A 94 -42.18 -34.78 -38.06
C VAL A 94 -41.83 -33.36 -37.62
N GLU A 95 -42.58 -32.78 -36.68
CA GLU A 95 -42.27 -31.47 -36.12
C GLU A 95 -40.94 -31.44 -35.38
N LEU A 96 -40.64 -32.47 -34.58
CA LEU A 96 -39.37 -32.63 -33.88
C LEU A 96 -38.20 -32.73 -34.86
N VAL A 97 -38.32 -33.58 -35.87
CA VAL A 97 -37.28 -33.77 -36.89
C VAL A 97 -37.06 -32.47 -37.67
N ASN A 98 -38.12 -31.77 -38.04
CA ASN A 98 -38.01 -30.50 -38.75
C ASN A 98 -37.36 -29.41 -37.89
N ARG A 99 -37.71 -29.34 -36.59
CA ARG A 99 -37.08 -28.43 -35.64
C ARG A 99 -35.59 -28.74 -35.49
N ASP A 100 -35.25 -29.99 -35.22
CA ASP A 100 -33.87 -30.41 -35.01
C ASP A 100 -33.03 -30.24 -36.29
N TYR A 101 -33.63 -30.42 -37.48
CA TYR A 101 -32.99 -30.10 -38.76
C TYR A 101 -32.74 -28.59 -38.92
N ALA A 102 -33.72 -27.75 -38.59
CA ALA A 102 -33.56 -26.30 -38.64
C ALA A 102 -32.47 -25.82 -37.68
N ASP A 103 -32.41 -26.40 -36.48
CA ASP A 103 -31.38 -26.10 -35.49
C ASP A 103 -29.99 -26.56 -35.96
N PHE A 104 -29.88 -27.75 -36.55
CA PHE A 104 -28.62 -28.26 -37.08
C PHE A 104 -28.11 -27.43 -38.26
N VAL A 105 -28.99 -27.04 -39.19
CA VAL A 105 -28.64 -26.17 -40.32
C VAL A 105 -28.26 -24.77 -39.83
N GLY A 106 -28.98 -24.24 -38.83
CA GLY A 106 -28.65 -22.96 -38.19
C GLY A 106 -27.29 -22.98 -37.49
N LEU A 107 -27.00 -24.05 -36.76
CA LEU A 107 -25.70 -24.26 -36.11
C LEU A 107 -24.58 -24.43 -37.14
N GLY A 108 -24.82 -25.21 -38.19
CA GLY A 108 -23.90 -25.37 -39.32
C GLY A 108 -23.58 -24.04 -39.99
N GLY A 109 -24.60 -23.22 -40.26
CA GLY A 109 -24.43 -21.87 -40.82
C GLY A 109 -23.69 -20.91 -39.89
N SER A 110 -23.86 -21.03 -38.57
CA SER A 110 -23.12 -20.21 -37.60
C SER A 110 -21.67 -20.65 -37.39
N LEU A 111 -21.38 -21.95 -37.50
CA LEU A 111 -20.00 -22.47 -37.47
C LEU A 111 -19.27 -22.23 -38.79
N GLN A 112 -20.00 -22.22 -39.91
CA GLN A 112 -19.44 -21.94 -41.22
C GLN A 112 -18.93 -20.48 -41.28
N GLY A 113 -17.61 -20.33 -41.18
CA GLY A 113 -16.93 -19.03 -41.10
C GLY A 113 -16.53 -18.60 -39.69
N GLY A 114 -16.87 -19.38 -38.66
CA GLY A 114 -16.36 -19.20 -37.29
C GLY A 114 -14.86 -19.47 -37.18
N ASP A 115 -14.35 -20.46 -37.93
CA ASP A 115 -12.93 -20.83 -37.95
C ASP A 115 -12.02 -19.66 -38.34
N GLY A 116 -12.42 -18.86 -39.34
CA GLY A 116 -11.68 -17.67 -39.74
C GLY A 116 -11.58 -16.64 -38.61
N ARG A 117 -12.69 -16.36 -37.93
CA ARG A 117 -12.72 -15.42 -36.79
C ARG A 117 -11.85 -15.90 -35.63
N VAL A 118 -11.83 -17.20 -35.37
CA VAL A 118 -10.96 -17.79 -34.34
C VAL A 118 -9.48 -17.65 -34.71
N VAL A 119 -9.13 -17.86 -35.97
CA VAL A 119 -7.76 -17.65 -36.47
C VAL A 119 -7.38 -16.17 -36.35
N ASP A 120 -8.24 -15.24 -36.75
CA ASP A 120 -7.99 -13.81 -36.64
C ASP A 120 -7.80 -13.36 -35.18
N LEU A 121 -8.66 -13.84 -34.26
CA LEU A 121 -8.52 -13.59 -32.83
C LEU A 121 -7.20 -14.16 -32.30
N ARG A 122 -6.82 -15.38 -32.70
CA ARG A 122 -5.56 -15.98 -32.29
C ARG A 122 -4.37 -15.15 -32.77
N MET A 123 -4.41 -14.66 -34.01
CA MET A 123 -3.37 -13.80 -34.56
C MET A 123 -3.31 -12.44 -33.85
N GLY A 124 -4.46 -11.83 -33.58
CA GLY A 124 -4.55 -10.59 -32.80
C GLY A 124 -3.99 -10.74 -31.39
N LEU A 125 -4.33 -11.84 -30.70
CA LEU A 125 -3.80 -12.14 -29.37
C LEU A 125 -2.28 -12.39 -29.36
N LEU A 126 -1.75 -13.05 -30.40
CA LEU A 126 -0.31 -13.23 -30.57
C LEU A 126 0.41 -11.89 -30.81
N GLY A 127 -0.19 -11.01 -31.61
CA GLY A 127 0.30 -9.64 -31.82
C GLY A 127 0.34 -8.86 -30.51
N PHE A 128 -0.79 -8.85 -29.78
CA PHE A 128 -0.88 -8.18 -28.48
C PHE A 128 0.13 -8.73 -27.47
N ARG A 129 0.31 -10.05 -27.39
CA ARG A 129 1.32 -10.67 -26.52
C ARG A 129 2.74 -10.17 -26.86
N ARG A 130 3.07 -10.03 -28.14
CA ARG A 130 4.36 -9.53 -28.59
C ARG A 130 4.54 -8.05 -28.22
N GLU A 131 3.52 -7.23 -28.41
CA GLU A 131 3.55 -5.81 -28.03
C GLU A 131 3.76 -5.65 -26.52
N VAL A 132 3.00 -6.39 -25.70
CA VAL A 132 3.16 -6.38 -24.24
C VAL A 132 4.56 -6.83 -23.84
N ALA A 133 5.09 -7.88 -24.44
CA ALA A 133 6.46 -8.33 -24.17
C ALA A 133 7.50 -7.24 -24.53
N GLY A 134 7.28 -6.49 -25.62
CA GLY A 134 8.11 -5.35 -26.00
C GLY A 134 8.06 -4.23 -24.95
N VAL A 135 6.86 -3.85 -24.50
CA VAL A 135 6.68 -2.82 -23.47
C VAL A 135 7.35 -3.23 -22.16
N VAL A 136 7.15 -4.49 -21.71
CA VAL A 136 7.81 -5.02 -20.51
C VAL A 136 9.32 -4.95 -20.65
N GLY A 137 9.88 -5.31 -21.80
CA GLY A 137 11.32 -5.21 -22.07
C GLY A 137 11.87 -3.78 -21.95
N VAL A 138 11.13 -2.79 -22.48
CA VAL A 138 11.50 -1.36 -22.36
C VAL A 138 11.44 -0.91 -20.90
N VAL A 139 10.36 -1.24 -20.18
CA VAL A 139 10.19 -0.89 -18.76
C VAL A 139 11.30 -1.50 -17.91
N ASP A 140 11.66 -2.76 -18.14
CA ASP A 140 12.77 -3.42 -17.46
C ASP A 140 14.11 -2.75 -17.80
N GLY A 141 14.30 -2.28 -19.04
CA GLY A 141 15.48 -1.50 -19.44
C GLY A 141 15.60 -0.22 -18.62
N VAL A 142 14.53 0.58 -18.58
CA VAL A 142 14.47 1.83 -17.81
C VAL A 142 14.65 1.57 -16.33
N ARG A 143 14.03 0.51 -15.79
CA ARG A 143 14.19 0.12 -14.38
C ARG A 143 15.66 -0.10 -14.02
N ARG A 144 16.40 -0.87 -14.83
CA ARG A 144 17.83 -1.14 -14.59
C ARG A 144 18.66 0.14 -14.66
N GLU A 145 18.37 1.02 -15.61
CA GLU A 145 19.05 2.32 -15.72
C GLU A 145 18.82 3.17 -14.46
N VAL A 146 17.57 3.29 -14.01
CA VAL A 146 17.20 4.05 -12.80
C VAL A 146 17.84 3.45 -11.55
N GLU A 147 17.87 2.12 -11.41
CA GLU A 147 18.56 1.44 -10.32
C GLU A 147 20.07 1.76 -10.33
N GLY A 148 20.69 1.74 -11.50
CA GLY A 148 22.10 2.14 -11.67
C GLY A 148 22.36 3.60 -11.30
N LEU A 149 21.52 4.54 -11.76
CA LEU A 149 21.61 5.95 -11.42
C LEU A 149 21.38 6.20 -9.92
N ARG A 150 20.44 5.49 -9.30
CA ARG A 150 20.19 5.56 -7.85
C ARG A 150 21.39 5.06 -7.06
N GLY A 151 22.02 3.97 -7.48
CA GLY A 151 23.25 3.46 -6.88
C GLY A 151 24.38 4.50 -6.93
N ARG A 152 24.63 5.07 -8.12
CA ARG A 152 25.63 6.14 -8.30
C ARG A 152 25.33 7.37 -7.43
N ARG A 153 24.07 7.78 -7.37
CA ARG A 153 23.63 8.89 -6.51
C ARG A 153 23.83 8.58 -5.03
N GLY A 154 23.62 7.33 -4.61
CA GLY A 154 23.89 6.86 -3.25
C GLY A 154 25.35 7.06 -2.85
N VAL A 155 26.28 6.54 -3.67
CA VAL A 155 27.73 6.66 -3.45
C VAL A 155 28.17 8.14 -3.37
N VAL A 156 27.69 8.98 -4.29
CA VAL A 156 27.97 10.42 -4.27
C VAL A 156 27.36 11.09 -3.03
N GLY A 157 26.17 10.66 -2.62
CA GLY A 157 25.49 11.13 -1.42
C GLY A 157 26.29 10.84 -0.15
N GLU A 158 26.77 9.61 0.00
CA GLU A 158 27.63 9.18 1.11
C GLU A 158 28.96 9.94 1.14
N GLY A 159 29.60 10.14 -0.02
CA GLY A 159 30.79 10.97 -0.12
C GLY A 159 30.53 12.42 0.29
N LYS A 160 29.38 12.99 -0.11
CA LYS A 160 29.00 14.37 0.24
C LYS A 160 28.68 14.53 1.73
N THR A 161 28.01 13.57 2.35
CA THR A 161 27.74 13.61 3.80
C THR A 161 29.03 13.48 4.59
N LEU A 162 29.92 12.56 4.20
CA LEU A 162 31.25 12.41 4.79
C LEU A 162 32.07 13.71 4.65
N ALA A 163 32.12 14.30 3.46
CA ALA A 163 32.84 15.56 3.24
C ALA A 163 32.29 16.72 4.08
N LYS A 164 30.95 16.86 4.17
CA LYS A 164 30.31 17.85 5.04
C LYS A 164 30.65 17.64 6.50
N ASN A 165 30.65 16.39 6.97
CA ASN A 165 30.99 16.06 8.35
C ASN A 165 32.47 16.38 8.65
N LEU A 166 33.38 16.08 7.72
CA LEU A 166 34.79 16.45 7.82
C LEU A 166 35.00 17.96 7.87
N LEU A 167 34.34 18.72 7.00
CA LEU A 167 34.41 20.18 6.99
C LEU A 167 33.83 20.78 8.27
N THR A 168 32.73 20.21 8.77
CA THR A 168 32.14 20.64 10.04
C THR A 168 33.10 20.37 11.19
N LEU A 169 33.79 19.22 11.18
CA LEU A 169 34.82 18.91 12.16
C LEU A 169 35.96 19.93 12.13
N SER A 170 36.48 20.26 10.94
CA SER A 170 37.57 21.24 10.82
C SER A 170 37.15 22.62 11.30
N TYR A 171 35.96 23.09 10.91
CA TYR A 171 35.44 24.40 11.32
C TYR A 171 35.23 24.47 12.84
N ARG A 172 34.61 23.44 13.44
CA ARG A 172 34.37 23.42 14.89
C ARG A 172 35.66 23.29 15.69
N LEU A 173 36.64 22.54 15.20
CA LEU A 173 37.96 22.50 15.84
C LEU A 173 38.70 23.83 15.72
N ASP A 174 38.54 24.54 14.60
CA ASP A 174 39.13 25.85 14.42
C ASP A 174 38.50 26.89 15.36
N GLU A 175 37.18 26.91 15.44
CA GLU A 175 36.41 27.72 16.39
C GLU A 175 36.82 27.42 17.85
N LEU A 176 36.94 26.15 18.25
CA LEU A 176 37.40 25.78 19.58
C LEU A 176 38.85 26.21 19.84
N SER A 177 39.73 26.04 18.86
CA SER A 177 41.14 26.43 19.00
C SER A 177 41.33 27.94 19.09
N THR A 178 40.58 28.73 18.31
CA THR A 178 40.62 30.19 18.38
C THR A 178 40.05 30.70 19.70
N LEU A 179 38.94 30.11 20.17
CA LEU A 179 38.36 30.43 21.48
C LEU A 179 39.27 30.08 22.66
N LEU A 180 40.12 29.06 22.52
CA LEU A 180 41.12 28.65 23.51
C LEU A 180 42.50 29.26 23.26
N LEU A 181 42.65 30.16 22.27
CA LEU A 181 43.91 30.79 21.88
C LEU A 181 45.04 29.78 21.59
N ILE A 182 44.69 28.56 21.22
CA ILE A 182 45.64 27.55 20.76
C ILE A 182 45.99 27.94 19.33
N HIS A 183 47.15 28.59 19.16
CA HIS A 183 47.63 28.99 17.85
C HIS A 183 47.53 27.81 16.85
N PRO A 184 46.97 28.03 15.65
CA PRO A 184 46.94 27.01 14.63
C PRO A 184 48.38 26.69 14.22
N SER A 185 48.74 25.41 14.32
CA SER A 185 49.96 24.88 13.67
C SER A 185 49.97 25.29 12.19
N PRO A 186 51.09 25.78 11.64
CA PRO A 186 51.14 26.34 10.30
C PRO A 186 51.11 25.23 9.25
N THR A 187 49.92 24.81 8.85
CA THR A 187 49.73 24.07 7.59
C THR A 187 48.32 24.31 7.05
N SER A 188 48.04 25.55 6.63
CA SER A 188 46.95 25.83 5.68
C SER A 188 47.35 27.03 4.83
N PRO A 189 47.53 26.87 3.50
CA PRO A 189 47.83 27.99 2.63
C PRO A 189 46.61 28.90 2.52
N SER A 190 46.85 30.16 2.87
CA SER A 190 45.95 31.28 2.68
C SER A 190 45.51 31.39 1.21
N ALA A 191 44.21 31.28 0.96
CA ALA A 191 43.60 31.69 -0.30
C ALA A 191 42.84 33.00 -0.05
N SER A 192 43.54 34.10 -0.23
CA SER A 192 42.96 35.43 -0.38
C SER A 192 42.20 35.53 -1.71
N THR A 193 40.87 35.52 -1.66
CA THR A 193 40.05 36.04 -2.77
C THR A 193 38.95 36.91 -2.19
N SER A 194 39.15 38.21 -2.32
CA SER A 194 38.17 39.26 -2.18
C SER A 194 37.08 39.13 -3.24
N THR A 195 35.83 38.90 -2.84
CA THR A 195 34.65 39.29 -3.64
C THR A 195 33.46 39.54 -2.72
N SER A 196 32.97 40.78 -2.75
CA SER A 196 31.78 41.26 -2.07
C SER A 196 30.50 40.58 -2.56
N ALA A 197 29.62 40.17 -1.65
CA ALA A 197 28.16 40.41 -1.72
C ALA A 197 27.48 39.71 -0.54
N ALA A 198 27.01 40.48 0.42
CA ALA A 198 25.92 40.06 1.31
C ALA A 198 24.56 40.34 0.61
N PRO A 199 23.47 39.66 1.01
CA PRO A 199 22.72 40.23 2.12
C PRO A 199 22.33 39.21 3.21
N THR A 200 22.69 39.59 4.43
CA THR A 200 21.82 39.69 5.62
C THR A 200 20.73 38.63 5.87
N THR A 201 20.99 37.78 6.85
CA THR A 201 20.02 37.48 7.93
C THR A 201 20.81 37.30 9.22
N ALA A 202 21.30 38.43 9.73
CA ALA A 202 21.92 38.50 11.05
C ALA A 202 20.83 38.75 12.08
N ILE A 203 20.69 37.80 13.02
CA ILE A 203 19.98 38.03 14.28
C ILE A 203 20.86 39.02 15.08
N PRO A 204 20.36 40.19 15.52
CA PRO A 204 21.15 41.12 16.33
C PRO A 204 21.39 40.53 17.72
N ILE A 205 22.64 40.39 18.13
CA ILE A 205 23.01 40.12 19.53
C ILE A 205 23.55 41.45 20.09
N PRO A 206 23.05 41.93 21.25
CA PRO A 206 23.42 43.21 21.82
C PRO A 206 24.87 43.23 22.34
N ASP A 207 25.47 44.42 22.18
CA ASP A 207 26.75 44.95 22.66
C ASP A 207 27.64 44.08 23.55
N PHE A 208 28.88 43.88 23.08
CA PHE A 208 29.99 43.39 23.90
C PHE A 208 30.90 44.58 24.26
N ASP A 209 30.80 45.01 25.51
CA ASP A 209 31.70 45.97 26.15
C ASP A 209 33.03 45.25 26.50
N PRO A 210 34.20 45.70 26.00
CA PRO A 210 35.47 45.06 26.25
C PRO A 210 36.03 45.54 27.60
N GLY A 211 35.42 45.10 28.70
CA GLY A 211 35.83 45.43 30.06
C GLY A 211 36.03 44.19 30.93
N GLU A 212 37.26 43.98 31.39
CA GLU A 212 37.65 43.26 32.63
C GLU A 212 37.35 41.76 32.79
N SER A 213 38.39 40.94 32.57
CA SER A 213 38.97 39.96 33.53
C SER A 213 39.78 38.91 32.78
N SER A 214 41.00 38.64 33.25
CA SER A 214 41.94 37.68 32.63
C SER A 214 41.61 36.20 32.94
N THR A 215 40.37 35.90 33.35
CA THR A 215 39.90 34.54 33.61
C THR A 215 38.67 34.23 32.76
N PRO A 216 38.55 33.02 32.17
CA PRO A 216 37.40 32.70 31.33
C PRO A 216 36.14 32.63 32.21
N GLY A 217 35.22 33.58 32.02
CA GLY A 217 33.93 33.53 32.69
C GLY A 217 33.21 32.20 32.43
N ILE A 218 32.50 31.69 33.44
CA ILE A 218 31.66 30.48 33.40
C ILE A 218 30.84 30.32 32.09
N PRO A 219 30.18 31.37 31.54
CA PRO A 219 29.42 31.21 30.28
C PRO A 219 30.31 30.92 29.07
N ARG A 220 31.54 31.48 29.02
CA ARG A 220 32.51 31.19 27.96
C ARG A 220 32.95 29.74 28.02
N LEU A 221 33.25 29.25 29.23
CA LEU A 221 33.71 27.89 29.46
C LEU A 221 32.63 26.86 29.11
N SER A 222 31.39 27.14 29.51
CA SER A 222 30.20 26.35 29.12
C SER A 222 30.03 26.25 27.61
N ARG A 223 30.19 27.37 26.88
CA ARG A 223 30.12 27.38 25.40
C ARG A 223 31.21 26.52 24.77
N ILE A 224 32.45 26.62 25.25
CA ILE A 224 33.58 25.83 24.73
C ILE A 224 33.37 24.34 25.05
N LEU A 225 32.93 24.01 26.26
CA LEU A 225 32.60 22.65 26.68
C LEU A 225 31.53 22.04 25.75
N LEU A 226 30.44 22.75 25.53
CA LEU A 226 29.35 22.27 24.67
C LEU A 226 29.82 22.06 23.22
N GLY A 227 30.68 22.94 22.71
CA GLY A 227 31.32 22.78 21.40
C GLY A 227 32.22 21.54 21.32
N TYR A 228 33.02 21.29 22.36
CA TYR A 228 33.89 20.11 22.45
C TYR A 228 33.07 18.81 22.56
N LEU A 229 32.00 18.80 23.36
CA LEU A 229 31.07 17.68 23.48
C LEU A 229 30.36 17.39 22.16
N PHE A 230 29.96 18.43 21.43
CA PHE A 230 29.39 18.27 20.09
C PHE A 230 30.37 17.56 19.17
N VAL A 231 31.64 17.99 19.12
CA VAL A 231 32.67 17.36 18.29
C VAL A 231 32.90 15.90 18.68
N THR A 232 33.08 15.60 19.97
CA THR A 232 33.45 14.26 20.45
C THR A 232 32.28 13.27 20.47
N ARG A 233 31.10 13.70 20.92
CA ARG A 233 29.93 12.82 21.11
C ARG A 233 29.03 12.72 19.89
N THR A 234 28.96 13.76 19.05
CA THR A 234 28.00 13.77 17.93
C THR A 234 28.66 13.70 16.56
N LEU A 235 29.86 14.28 16.41
CA LEU A 235 30.54 14.36 15.13
C LEU A 235 31.47 13.17 14.94
N LEU A 236 32.35 12.89 15.89
CA LEU A 236 33.32 11.79 15.82
C LEU A 236 32.70 10.41 15.51
N PRO A 237 31.56 10.00 16.13
CA PRO A 237 30.94 8.71 15.83
C PRO A 237 30.35 8.60 14.42
N LYS A 238 30.08 9.74 13.76
CA LYS A 238 29.55 9.78 12.39
C LYS A 238 30.65 9.70 11.34
N LEU A 239 31.92 9.76 11.75
CA LEU A 239 33.06 9.67 10.85
C LEU A 239 33.71 8.28 10.95
N PRO A 240 34.23 7.74 9.84
CA PRO A 240 35.03 6.52 9.89
C PRO A 240 36.30 6.76 10.74
N PRO A 241 36.57 5.94 11.77
CA PRO A 241 37.72 6.15 12.67
C PRO A 241 39.08 5.98 11.97
N GLN A 242 39.10 5.32 10.80
CA GLN A 242 40.31 5.09 10.03
C GLN A 242 40.64 6.22 9.04
N HIS A 243 39.77 7.23 8.88
CA HIS A 243 39.96 8.28 7.89
C HIS A 243 41.24 9.10 8.17
N PRO A 244 42.16 9.29 7.19
CA PRO A 244 43.45 9.96 7.40
C PRO A 244 43.32 11.34 8.05
N PHE A 245 42.33 12.13 7.61
CA PHE A 245 42.06 13.45 8.20
C PHE A 245 41.74 13.37 9.70
N VAL A 246 40.93 12.41 10.14
CA VAL A 246 40.58 12.29 11.57
C VAL A 246 41.86 12.02 12.37
N LYS A 247 42.71 11.10 11.90
CA LYS A 247 44.01 10.81 12.53
C LYS A 247 44.90 12.05 12.67
N THR A 248 44.96 12.90 11.64
CA THR A 248 45.72 14.15 11.71
C THR A 248 45.15 15.16 12.71
N GLN A 249 43.84 15.12 12.97
CA GLN A 249 43.17 16.04 13.90
C GLN A 249 43.12 15.55 15.35
N ILE A 250 43.35 14.25 15.62
CA ILE A 250 43.44 13.69 16.99
C ILE A 250 44.36 14.51 17.92
N PRO A 251 45.62 14.84 17.57
CA PRO A 251 46.50 15.59 18.47
C PRO A 251 45.93 17.00 18.77
N ARG A 252 45.22 17.60 17.82
CA ARG A 252 44.57 18.90 18.00
C ARG A 252 43.36 18.80 18.93
N ILE A 253 42.56 17.74 18.81
CA ILE A 253 41.43 17.46 19.73
C ILE A 253 41.96 17.25 21.16
N GLU A 254 43.04 16.50 21.31
CA GLU A 254 43.68 16.29 22.61
C GLU A 254 44.27 17.58 23.20
N ALA A 255 44.88 18.43 22.38
CA ALA A 255 45.36 19.74 22.82
C ALA A 255 44.22 20.62 23.34
N VAL A 256 43.12 20.71 22.59
CA VAL A 256 41.89 21.42 23.01
C VAL A 256 41.35 20.87 24.33
N ARG A 257 41.34 19.54 24.52
CA ARG A 257 40.91 18.92 25.77
C ARG A 257 41.80 19.33 26.94
N LYS A 258 43.13 19.28 26.76
CA LYS A 258 44.11 19.59 27.81
C LYS A 258 44.04 21.06 28.24
N THR A 259 43.89 21.99 27.30
CA THR A 259 43.75 23.41 27.62
C THR A 259 42.41 23.71 28.28
N LEU A 260 41.33 23.04 27.85
CA LEU A 260 40.02 23.18 28.51
C LEU A 260 40.07 22.71 29.97
N LEU A 261 40.77 21.61 30.25
CA LEU A 261 40.99 21.12 31.62
C LEU A 261 41.82 22.11 32.44
N LEU A 262 42.85 22.73 31.86
CA LEU A 262 43.66 23.74 32.53
C LEU A 262 42.83 25.00 32.87
N ASP A 263 42.00 25.46 31.94
CA ASP A 263 41.09 26.59 32.14
C ASP A 263 40.03 26.28 33.21
N LEU A 264 39.50 25.05 33.21
CA LEU A 264 38.61 24.54 34.27
C LEU A 264 39.32 24.48 35.63
N ASP A 265 40.58 24.02 35.67
CA ASP A 265 41.37 23.94 36.91
C ASP A 265 41.61 25.33 37.51
N SER A 266 41.90 26.31 36.65
CA SER A 266 42.08 27.72 37.02
C SER A 266 40.78 28.32 37.55
N ALA A 267 39.67 28.15 36.82
CA ALA A 267 38.36 28.63 37.22
C ALA A 267 37.87 27.99 38.53
N LEU A 268 38.18 26.71 38.78
CA LEU A 268 37.82 26.00 40.00
C LEU A 268 38.61 26.50 41.21
N LYS A 269 39.91 26.80 41.04
CA LYS A 269 40.75 27.42 42.08
C LYS A 269 40.27 28.83 42.41
N GLU A 270 39.86 29.61 41.41
CA GLU A 270 39.31 30.96 41.59
C GLU A 270 37.95 30.93 42.30
N ALA A 271 37.01 30.09 41.85
CA ALA A 271 35.70 29.92 42.50
C ALA A 271 35.83 29.51 43.97
N ARG A 272 36.84 28.69 44.27
CA ARG A 272 37.17 28.32 45.65
C ARG A 272 37.77 29.48 46.44
N ALA A 273 38.71 30.25 45.87
CA ALA A 273 39.28 31.43 46.52
C ALA A 273 38.20 32.48 46.83
N GLY A 274 37.20 32.60 45.96
CA GLY A 274 36.01 33.43 46.16
C GLY A 274 34.95 32.86 47.11
N LYS A 275 35.11 31.62 47.63
CA LYS A 275 34.13 30.88 48.45
C LYS A 275 32.74 30.71 47.80
N ASP A 276 32.67 30.74 46.47
CA ASP A 276 31.42 30.60 45.72
C ASP A 276 31.08 29.11 45.49
N SER A 277 30.36 28.51 46.46
CA SER A 277 29.97 27.08 46.42
C SER A 277 29.16 26.72 45.15
N GLU A 278 28.28 27.61 44.70
CA GLU A 278 27.44 27.38 43.52
C GLU A 278 28.27 27.29 42.24
N LYS A 279 29.26 28.18 42.06
CA LYS A 279 30.17 28.16 40.91
C LYS A 279 31.03 26.90 40.90
N ALA A 280 31.50 26.46 42.07
CA ALA A 280 32.29 25.23 42.20
C ALA A 280 31.48 23.98 41.81
N LEU A 281 30.18 23.91 42.16
CA LEU A 281 29.30 22.79 41.78
C LEU A 281 29.06 22.74 40.27
N VAL A 282 28.84 23.89 39.62
CA VAL A 282 28.66 23.97 38.15
C VAL A 282 29.94 23.55 37.44
N LEU A 283 31.11 24.01 37.90
CA LEU A 283 32.40 23.61 37.34
C LEU A 283 32.65 22.10 37.51
N LEU A 284 32.27 21.52 38.66
CA LEU A 284 32.35 20.08 38.86
C LEU A 284 31.44 19.30 37.90
N GLY A 285 30.27 19.84 37.57
CA GLY A 285 29.40 19.31 36.51
C GLY A 285 30.09 19.29 35.15
N PHE A 286 30.87 20.32 34.81
CA PHE A 286 31.64 20.35 33.57
C PHE A 286 32.76 19.29 33.52
N TYR A 287 33.38 18.96 34.65
CA TYR A 287 34.33 17.82 34.72
C TYR A 287 33.63 16.47 34.51
N ALA A 288 32.42 16.31 35.03
CA ALA A 288 31.63 15.09 34.82
C ALA A 288 31.27 14.92 33.35
N ASP A 289 30.83 15.99 32.68
CA ASP A 289 30.54 15.97 31.25
C ASP A 289 31.77 15.64 30.38
N LEU A 290 32.97 16.06 30.82
CA LEU A 290 34.24 15.74 30.14
C LEU A 290 34.77 14.33 30.45
N GLY A 291 34.11 13.59 31.34
CA GLY A 291 34.57 12.30 31.86
C GLY A 291 35.86 12.39 32.69
N ALA A 292 36.13 13.55 33.29
CA ALA A 292 37.35 13.86 34.05
C ALA A 292 37.07 14.14 35.54
N GLU A 293 36.08 13.46 36.12
CA GLU A 293 35.64 13.62 37.52
C GLU A 293 36.80 13.48 38.52
N GLY A 294 37.72 12.54 38.26
CA GLY A 294 38.88 12.30 39.10
C GLY A 294 39.86 13.47 39.16
N GLU A 295 39.98 14.27 38.09
CA GLU A 295 40.84 15.46 38.07
C GLU A 295 40.18 16.63 38.81
N GLY A 296 38.87 16.85 38.62
CA GLY A 296 38.11 17.85 39.36
C GLY A 296 38.13 17.61 40.88
N VAL A 297 37.97 16.35 41.32
CA VAL A 297 38.05 15.99 42.74
C VAL A 297 39.46 16.16 43.31
N ARG A 298 40.51 15.88 42.51
CA ARG A 298 41.91 16.12 42.91
C ARG A 298 42.18 17.59 43.12
N VAL A 299 41.75 18.47 42.21
CA VAL A 299 41.94 19.92 42.33
C VAL A 299 41.21 20.49 43.55
N LEU A 300 40.01 19.99 43.86
CA LEU A 300 39.30 20.32 45.11
C LEU A 300 40.06 19.87 46.36
N LYS A 301 40.66 18.66 46.34
CA LYS A 301 41.37 18.08 47.49
C LYS A 301 42.73 18.72 47.74
N GLU A 302 43.50 19.02 46.69
CA GLU A 302 44.87 19.56 46.81
C GLU A 302 44.90 20.97 47.44
N GLY A 303 43.97 21.85 47.09
CA GLY A 303 43.87 23.16 47.77
C GLY A 303 43.41 23.04 49.24
N GLY A 304 42.93 21.88 49.69
CA GLY A 304 42.52 21.61 51.08
C GLY A 304 43.68 21.47 52.06
N LYS A 305 44.92 21.33 51.58
CA LYS A 305 46.11 21.17 52.42
C LYS A 305 46.79 22.49 52.82
N VAL A 306 46.40 23.65 52.27
CA VAL A 306 47.05 24.96 52.53
C VAL A 306 46.26 25.78 53.58
N GLY A 307 45.59 25.10 54.51
CA GLY A 307 44.72 25.75 55.51
C GLY A 307 44.69 25.02 56.85
N LYS A 308 45.85 24.59 57.33
CA LYS A 308 46.08 24.26 58.74
C LYS A 308 47.34 24.95 59.22
#